data_AF-A0A9Q1GBS7-F1
#
_entry.id   AF-A0A9Q1GBS7-F1
#
_cell.length_a   1.000
_cell.length_b   1.000
_cell.length_c   1.000
_cell.angle_alpha   90.00
_cell.angle_beta   90.00
_cell.angle_gamma   90.00
#
_symmetry.space_group_name_H-M   'P 1'
#
loop_
_entity.id
_entity.type
_entity.pdbx_description
1 polymer ?
#
loop_
_entity_poly.entity_id
_entity_poly.type
_entity_poly.pdbx_seq_one_letter_code
_entity_poly.pdbx_strand_id
1 'polypeptide(L)'
;MCEICEVWTADDLLPCRICTRVFHDGCLREMGYLSTDTLQEMRDAAHTATGWSCYYCDNVNLLLTEEEMYSLMETFKQCKIIPESCLVADEVLQYKHFVSKRLFDKDLSDEQEEEVLAQFSALDPEKKGQIEWSDFLYHESLGVLSKFRTENSLVRLLTAKERERARWVFLGLDQDRDGLITGGGTSAGRSSPGSRNTARSRSLAT
;
A
#
# COMPACT_ATOMS: atom_id res chain seq x y z
N MET A 1 13.25 18.73 12.28
CA MET A 1 12.12 19.60 12.61
C MET A 1 10.86 18.80 12.33
N CYS A 2 9.93 18.76 13.28
CA CYS A 2 8.68 18.02 13.10
C CYS A 2 7.84 18.65 11.98
N GLU A 3 7.26 17.82 11.11
CA GLU A 3 6.42 18.28 10.00
C GLU A 3 5.16 19.02 10.46
N ILE A 4 4.62 18.69 11.63
CA ILE A 4 3.34 19.23 12.10
C ILE A 4 3.51 20.57 12.82
N CYS A 5 4.40 20.64 13.81
CA CYS A 5 4.56 21.84 14.64
C CYS A 5 5.74 22.72 14.24
N GLU A 6 6.54 22.30 13.26
CA GLU A 6 7.74 23.02 12.80
C GLU A 6 8.78 23.30 13.91
N VAL A 7 8.70 22.59 15.03
CA VAL A 7 9.68 22.68 16.12
C VAL A 7 10.65 21.52 16.03
N TRP A 8 11.92 21.78 16.34
CA TRP A 8 12.87 20.74 16.69
C TRP A 8 12.91 20.64 18.21
N THR A 9 12.45 19.52 18.76
CA THR A 9 12.72 19.18 20.16
C THR A 9 13.87 18.18 20.22
N ALA A 10 14.49 18.06 21.39
CA ALA A 10 15.48 17.03 21.68
C ALA A 10 14.85 15.64 21.88
N ASP A 11 13.51 15.53 21.76
CA ASP A 11 12.78 14.27 21.90
C ASP A 11 12.94 13.40 20.65
N ASP A 12 12.58 12.12 20.80
CA ASP A 12 12.62 11.13 19.73
C ASP A 12 11.64 11.49 18.62
N LEU A 13 12.18 12.04 17.54
CA LEU A 13 11.49 12.27 16.28
C LEU A 13 11.32 10.94 15.54
N LEU A 14 10.10 10.64 15.13
CA LEU A 14 9.73 9.41 14.43
C LEU A 14 9.86 9.63 12.90
N PRO A 15 10.85 9.01 12.23
CA PRO A 15 11.07 9.24 10.81
C PRO A 15 10.19 8.36 9.93
N CYS A 16 9.58 8.95 8.90
CA CYS A 16 8.90 8.16 7.86
C CYS A 16 9.91 7.31 7.07
N ARG A 17 9.58 6.06 6.78
CA ARG A 17 10.44 5.15 5.98
C ARG A 17 10.46 5.50 4.50
N ILE A 18 9.42 6.17 4.00
CA ILE A 18 9.23 6.52 2.59
C ILE A 18 9.82 7.91 2.29
N CYS A 19 9.44 8.95 3.03
CA CYS A 19 9.95 10.31 2.80
C CYS A 19 10.93 10.79 3.88
N THR A 20 11.39 12.04 3.76
CA THR A 20 12.31 12.68 4.71
C THR A 20 11.63 13.31 5.92
N ARG A 21 10.29 13.27 5.98
CA ARG A 21 9.52 13.86 7.09
C ARG A 21 9.74 13.09 8.38
N VAL A 22 9.71 13.84 9.47
CA VAL A 22 9.83 13.35 10.84
C VAL A 22 8.74 13.97 11.68
N PHE A 23 8.26 13.24 12.68
CA PHE A 23 7.08 13.62 13.45
C PHE A 23 7.34 13.43 14.94
N HIS A 24 6.81 14.34 15.78
CA HIS A 24 6.68 14.04 17.19
C HIS A 24 5.52 13.06 17.39
N ASP A 25 5.67 12.17 18.36
CA ASP A 25 4.58 11.31 18.80
C ASP A 25 3.33 12.09 19.24
N GLY A 26 3.52 13.14 20.05
CA GLY A 26 2.42 13.98 20.54
C GLY A 26 1.64 14.63 19.40
N CYS A 27 2.34 15.16 18.38
CA CYS A 27 1.69 15.74 17.21
C CYS A 27 0.88 14.71 16.42
N LEU A 28 1.37 13.46 16.27
CA LEU A 28 0.63 12.42 15.57
C LEU A 28 -0.63 11.99 16.32
N ARG A 29 -0.57 11.94 17.65
CA ARG A 29 -1.74 11.67 18.51
C ARG A 29 -2.82 12.73 18.35
N GLU A 30 -2.43 14.01 18.35
CA GLU A 30 -3.36 15.13 18.22
C GLU A 30 -4.05 15.19 16.84
N MET A 31 -3.38 14.75 15.77
CA MET A 31 -3.98 14.69 14.44
C MET A 31 -5.11 13.63 14.34
N GLY A 32 -5.16 12.66 15.24
CA GLY A 32 -6.25 11.68 15.32
C GLY A 32 -6.35 10.69 14.15
N TYR A 33 -5.33 10.61 13.27
CA TYR A 33 -5.35 9.73 12.11
C TYR A 33 -5.06 8.25 12.41
N LEU A 34 -4.52 7.95 13.59
CA LEU A 34 -4.08 6.61 13.95
C LEU A 34 -4.78 6.16 15.24
N SER A 35 -5.20 4.90 15.28
CA SER A 35 -5.69 4.27 16.51
C SER A 35 -4.57 4.17 17.55
N THR A 36 -4.93 3.97 18.83
CA THR A 36 -3.93 3.79 19.90
C THR A 36 -2.99 2.61 19.65
N ASP A 37 -3.51 1.54 19.06
CA ASP A 37 -2.75 0.33 18.79
C ASP A 37 -1.79 0.56 17.61
N THR A 38 -2.29 1.19 16.54
CA THR A 38 -1.48 1.58 15.38
C THR A 38 -0.38 2.57 15.75
N LEU A 39 -0.64 3.50 16.68
CA LEU A 39 0.37 4.41 17.21
C LEU A 39 1.49 3.68 17.94
N GLN A 40 1.17 2.63 18.71
CA GLN A 40 2.18 1.84 19.40
C GLN A 40 3.05 1.06 18.41
N GLU A 41 2.44 0.35 17.46
CA GLU A 41 3.15 -0.37 16.40
C GLU A 41 4.07 0.56 15.60
N MET A 42 3.59 1.76 15.28
CA MET A 42 4.36 2.78 14.59
C MET A 42 5.61 3.18 15.37
N ARG A 43 5.50 3.44 16.68
CA ARG A 43 6.66 3.80 17.52
C ARG A 43 7.70 2.68 17.53
N ASP A 44 7.24 1.46 17.71
CA ASP A 44 8.11 0.29 17.77
C ASP A 44 8.82 0.05 16.43
N ALA A 45 8.17 0.39 15.32
CA ALA A 45 8.74 0.25 13.98
C ALA A 45 9.62 1.43 13.54
N ALA A 46 9.44 2.64 14.09
CA ALA A 46 9.94 3.87 13.46
C ALA A 46 11.46 3.96 13.27
N HIS A 47 12.21 3.36 14.19
CA HIS A 47 13.67 3.33 14.15
C HIS A 47 14.24 1.98 13.72
N THR A 48 13.39 1.10 13.18
CA THR A 48 13.78 -0.23 12.70
C THR A 48 13.90 -0.26 11.18
N ALA A 49 14.47 -1.33 10.64
CA ALA A 49 14.52 -1.57 9.20
C ALA A 49 13.13 -1.68 8.55
N THR A 50 12.12 -2.16 9.30
CA THR A 50 10.73 -2.25 8.82
C THR A 50 10.13 -0.86 8.61
N GLY A 51 10.41 0.04 9.55
CA GLY A 51 9.94 1.43 9.54
C GLY A 51 8.42 1.56 9.59
N TRP A 52 7.94 2.81 9.56
CA TRP A 52 6.54 3.16 9.39
C TRP A 52 6.37 4.18 8.26
N SER A 53 5.18 4.31 7.69
CA SER A 53 4.86 5.30 6.66
C SER A 53 4.01 6.42 7.25
N CYS A 54 4.34 7.68 6.98
CA CYS A 54 3.47 8.79 7.35
C CYS A 54 2.22 8.84 6.48
N TYR A 55 1.16 9.50 6.97
CA TYR A 55 -0.14 9.55 6.30
C TYR A 55 -0.09 10.06 4.85
N TYR A 56 0.85 10.96 4.52
CA TYR A 56 1.06 11.39 3.14
C TYR A 56 1.59 10.29 2.21
N CYS A 57 2.48 9.45 2.74
CA CYS A 57 3.10 8.38 1.96
C CYS A 57 2.27 7.10 1.96
N ASP A 58 1.38 6.95 2.94
CA ASP A 58 0.43 5.84 3.02
C ASP A 58 -0.75 6.04 2.05
N ASN A 59 -1.14 7.30 1.81
CA ASN A 59 -2.21 7.64 0.90
C ASN A 59 -1.72 7.70 -0.57
N VAL A 60 -1.73 6.55 -1.24
CA VAL A 60 -1.39 6.42 -2.68
C VAL A 60 -2.25 7.29 -3.60
N ASN A 61 -3.46 7.67 -3.17
CA ASN A 61 -4.37 8.52 -3.95
C ASN A 61 -3.74 9.90 -4.24
N LEU A 62 -2.81 10.36 -3.39
CA LEU A 62 -2.07 11.62 -3.58
C LEU A 62 -1.06 11.57 -4.74
N LEU A 63 -0.80 10.39 -5.32
CA LEU A 63 0.04 10.23 -6.50
C LEU A 63 -0.72 10.43 -7.81
N LEU A 64 -2.05 10.42 -7.77
CA LEU A 64 -2.88 10.74 -8.92
C LEU A 64 -2.85 12.26 -9.18
N THR A 65 -2.85 12.63 -10.46
CA THR A 65 -3.15 14.00 -10.88
C THR A 65 -4.59 14.36 -10.56
N GLU A 66 -4.91 15.65 -10.52
CA GLU A 66 -6.28 16.12 -10.31
C GLU A 66 -7.22 15.58 -11.39
N GLU A 67 -6.77 15.50 -12.65
CA GLU A 67 -7.54 14.97 -13.76
C GLU A 67 -7.78 13.45 -13.63
N GLU A 68 -6.77 12.69 -13.23
CA GLU A 68 -6.90 11.24 -13.00
C GLU A 68 -7.88 10.97 -11.86
N MET A 69 -7.76 11.69 -10.74
CA MET A 69 -8.67 11.58 -9.61
C MET A 69 -10.10 11.96 -9.99
N TYR A 70 -10.28 13.08 -10.69
CA TYR A 70 -11.60 13.52 -11.14
C TYR A 70 -12.27 12.50 -12.06
N SER A 71 -11.52 11.98 -13.04
CA SER A 71 -12.02 10.94 -13.95
C SER A 71 -12.41 9.65 -13.21
N LEU A 72 -11.64 9.27 -12.19
CA LEU A 72 -11.95 8.11 -11.36
C LEU A 72 -13.25 8.34 -10.57
N MET A 73 -13.37 9.48 -9.89
CA MET A 73 -14.57 9.85 -9.12
C MET A 73 -15.84 9.94 -9.98
N GLU A 74 -15.76 10.49 -11.19
CA GLU A 74 -16.90 10.52 -12.12
C GLU A 74 -17.30 9.11 -12.57
N THR A 75 -16.34 8.19 -12.68
CA THR A 75 -16.64 6.78 -12.98
C THR A 75 -17.39 6.12 -11.81
N PHE A 76 -16.96 6.34 -10.56
CA PHE A 76 -17.69 5.84 -9.39
C PHE A 76 -19.12 6.36 -9.31
N LYS A 77 -19.31 7.65 -9.57
CA LYS A 77 -20.63 8.29 -9.60
C LYS A 77 -21.54 7.68 -10.67
N GLN A 78 -21.02 7.37 -11.85
CA GLN A 78 -21.77 6.68 -12.92
C GLN A 78 -22.20 5.27 -12.49
N CYS A 79 -21.38 4.59 -11.69
CA CYS A 79 -21.68 3.29 -11.09
C CYS A 79 -22.51 3.37 -9.81
N LYS A 80 -22.91 4.57 -9.36
CA LYS A 80 -23.65 4.82 -8.11
C LYS A 80 -22.91 4.38 -6.84
N ILE A 81 -21.58 4.29 -6.90
CA ILE A 81 -20.76 4.07 -5.72
C ILE A 81 -20.77 5.35 -4.87
N ILE A 82 -21.07 5.20 -3.58
CA ILE A 82 -21.14 6.31 -2.63
C ILE A 82 -19.79 6.43 -1.92
N PRO A 83 -19.08 7.57 -2.05
CA PRO A 83 -17.84 7.80 -1.32
C PRO A 83 -18.03 7.67 0.20
N GLU A 84 -16.99 7.22 0.89
CA GLU A 84 -16.98 7.00 2.35
C GLU A 84 -17.96 5.92 2.86
N SER A 85 -18.61 5.17 1.97
CA SER A 85 -19.47 4.04 2.33
C SER A 85 -18.77 2.72 2.00
N CYS A 86 -19.02 1.68 2.79
CA CYS A 86 -18.53 0.33 2.48
C CYS A 86 -19.18 -0.19 1.19
N LEU A 87 -18.46 -1.04 0.46
CA LEU A 87 -18.92 -1.62 -0.80
C LEU A 87 -19.09 -3.13 -0.67
N VAL A 88 -20.12 -3.68 -1.29
CA VAL A 88 -20.31 -5.13 -1.42
C VAL A 88 -19.77 -5.65 -2.77
N ALA A 89 -19.60 -6.97 -2.87
CA ALA A 89 -19.02 -7.61 -4.06
C ALA A 89 -19.77 -7.26 -5.36
N ASP A 90 -21.10 -7.20 -5.32
CA ASP A 90 -21.93 -6.88 -6.49
C ASP A 90 -21.68 -5.46 -7.02
N GLU A 91 -21.46 -4.48 -6.13
CA GLU A 91 -21.16 -3.10 -6.52
C GLU A 91 -19.78 -3.01 -7.18
N VAL A 92 -18.80 -3.74 -6.64
CA VAL A 92 -17.45 -3.82 -7.20
C VAL A 92 -17.48 -4.49 -8.58
N LEU A 93 -18.17 -5.62 -8.73
CA LEU A 93 -18.34 -6.29 -10.01
C LEU A 93 -19.03 -5.38 -11.04
N GLN A 94 -20.15 -4.76 -10.67
CA GLN A 94 -20.86 -3.82 -11.55
C GLN A 94 -19.94 -2.71 -12.04
N TYR A 95 -19.13 -2.14 -11.15
CA TYR A 95 -18.14 -1.13 -11.51
C TYR A 95 -17.07 -1.69 -12.45
N LYS A 96 -16.53 -2.89 -12.22
CA LYS A 96 -15.52 -3.50 -13.08
C LYS A 96 -16.07 -3.82 -14.48
N HIS A 97 -17.30 -4.31 -14.58
CA HIS A 97 -17.98 -4.48 -15.87
C HIS A 97 -18.14 -3.14 -16.60
N PHE A 98 -18.58 -2.09 -15.89
CA PHE A 98 -18.74 -0.76 -16.46
C PHE A 98 -17.42 -0.22 -17.03
N VAL A 99 -16.33 -0.35 -16.26
CA VAL A 99 -14.98 0.05 -16.66
C VAL A 99 -14.50 -0.75 -17.87
N SER A 100 -14.67 -2.08 -17.86
CA SER A 100 -14.29 -2.95 -18.98
C SER A 100 -15.03 -2.57 -20.26
N LYS A 101 -16.36 -2.40 -20.16
CA LYS A 101 -17.20 -2.03 -21.29
C LYS A 101 -16.83 -0.67 -21.85
N ARG A 102 -16.55 0.32 -21.00
CA ARG A 102 -16.16 1.68 -21.45
C ARG A 102 -14.81 1.69 -22.16
N LEU A 103 -13.88 0.82 -21.77
CA LEU A 103 -12.49 0.85 -22.25
C LEU A 103 -12.22 -0.11 -23.41
N PHE A 104 -12.90 -1.25 -23.43
CA PHE A 104 -12.64 -2.34 -24.36
C PHE A 104 -13.88 -2.77 -25.16
N ASP A 105 -15.03 -2.16 -24.92
CA ASP A 105 -16.33 -2.51 -25.52
C ASP A 105 -16.68 -4.00 -25.33
N LYS A 106 -16.30 -4.54 -24.16
CA LYS A 106 -16.49 -5.95 -23.79
C LYS A 106 -16.88 -6.07 -22.32
N ASP A 107 -17.77 -7.02 -22.04
CA ASP A 107 -18.03 -7.48 -20.68
C ASP A 107 -16.82 -8.30 -20.18
N LEU A 108 -16.71 -8.45 -18.85
CA LEU A 108 -15.70 -9.31 -18.25
C LEU A 108 -15.98 -10.77 -18.64
N SER A 109 -14.92 -11.56 -18.80
CA SER A 109 -15.07 -13.02 -18.85
C SER A 109 -15.25 -13.59 -17.45
N ASP A 110 -15.76 -14.82 -17.36
CA ASP A 110 -15.93 -15.54 -16.09
C ASP A 110 -14.61 -15.59 -15.29
N GLU A 111 -13.47 -15.78 -15.96
CA GLU A 111 -12.16 -15.79 -15.29
C GLU A 111 -11.80 -14.42 -14.71
N GLN A 112 -12.14 -13.32 -15.41
CA GLN A 112 -11.89 -11.96 -14.92
C GLN A 112 -12.82 -11.60 -13.76
N GLU A 113 -14.07 -12.06 -13.78
CA GLU A 113 -14.99 -11.93 -12.65
C GLU A 113 -14.46 -12.67 -11.42
N GLU A 114 -13.95 -13.89 -11.59
CA GLU A 114 -13.33 -14.66 -10.50
C GLU A 114 -12.11 -13.93 -9.92
N GLU A 115 -11.27 -13.32 -10.75
CA GLU A 115 -10.14 -12.49 -10.30
C GLU A 115 -10.60 -11.27 -9.48
N VAL A 116 -11.68 -10.61 -9.89
CA VAL A 116 -12.26 -9.47 -9.15
C VAL A 116 -12.79 -9.92 -7.79
N LEU A 117 -13.50 -11.06 -7.73
CA LEU A 117 -14.01 -11.61 -6.48
C LEU A 117 -12.89 -12.10 -5.54
N ALA A 118 -11.79 -12.62 -6.11
CA ALA A 118 -10.60 -12.98 -5.34
C ALA A 118 -9.95 -11.73 -4.72
N GLN A 119 -9.85 -10.63 -5.47
CA GLN A 119 -9.36 -9.35 -4.96
C GLN A 119 -10.27 -8.80 -3.85
N PHE A 120 -11.59 -8.84 -4.05
CA PHE A 120 -12.55 -8.45 -3.02
C PHE A 120 -12.36 -9.24 -1.73
N SER A 121 -12.23 -10.56 -1.84
CA SER A 121 -12.02 -11.45 -0.69
C SER A 121 -10.69 -11.20 0.03
N ALA A 122 -9.67 -10.71 -0.69
CA ALA A 122 -8.39 -10.33 -0.09
C ALA A 122 -8.48 -9.01 0.70
N LEU A 123 -9.38 -8.10 0.29
CA LEU A 123 -9.66 -6.83 0.97
C LEU A 123 -10.65 -6.98 2.14
N ASP A 124 -11.39 -8.09 2.21
CA ASP A 124 -12.28 -8.44 3.33
C ASP A 124 -11.77 -9.67 4.10
N PRO A 125 -10.64 -9.58 4.82
CA PRO A 125 -10.06 -10.72 5.52
C PRO A 125 -10.95 -11.25 6.64
N GLU A 126 -11.82 -10.40 7.19
CA GLU A 126 -12.78 -10.76 8.23
C GLU A 126 -14.08 -11.38 7.67
N LYS A 127 -14.24 -11.42 6.34
CA LYS A 127 -15.40 -11.98 5.65
C LYS A 127 -16.72 -11.34 6.09
N LYS A 128 -16.71 -10.02 6.25
CA LYS A 128 -17.89 -9.20 6.57
C LYS A 128 -18.87 -9.10 5.40
N GLY A 129 -18.44 -9.43 4.18
CA GLY A 129 -19.18 -9.24 2.94
C GLY A 129 -19.12 -7.82 2.40
N GLN A 130 -18.22 -7.00 2.94
CA GLN A 130 -18.06 -5.59 2.55
C GLN A 130 -16.59 -5.18 2.69
N ILE A 131 -16.17 -4.23 1.86
CA ILE A 131 -14.85 -3.60 1.91
C ILE A 131 -14.99 -2.12 2.25
N GLU A 132 -14.00 -1.57 2.95
CA GLU A 132 -13.97 -0.14 3.27
C GLU A 132 -13.67 0.70 2.02
N TRP A 133 -14.26 1.91 1.97
CA TRP A 133 -14.05 2.85 0.86
C TRP A 133 -12.57 3.18 0.63
N SER A 134 -11.81 3.36 1.71
CA SER A 134 -10.38 3.69 1.63
C SER A 134 -9.58 2.60 0.93
N ASP A 135 -9.88 1.34 1.21
CA ASP A 135 -9.19 0.18 0.63
C ASP A 135 -9.54 0.02 -0.85
N PHE A 136 -10.84 0.19 -1.18
CA PHE A 136 -11.30 0.20 -2.56
C PHE A 136 -10.63 1.31 -3.37
N LEU A 137 -10.66 2.55 -2.86
CA LEU A 137 -10.07 3.71 -3.53
C LEU A 137 -8.55 3.55 -3.70
N TYR A 138 -7.86 3.05 -2.68
CA TYR A 138 -6.43 2.75 -2.75
C TYR A 138 -6.11 1.80 -3.92
N HIS A 139 -6.88 0.71 -4.04
CA HIS A 139 -6.66 -0.29 -5.07
C HIS A 139 -6.97 0.26 -6.48
N GLU A 140 -8.04 1.06 -6.62
CA GLU A 140 -8.35 1.69 -7.90
C GLU A 140 -7.31 2.73 -8.31
N SER A 141 -6.75 3.48 -7.35
CA SER A 141 -5.64 4.41 -7.62
C SER A 141 -4.40 3.69 -8.14
N LEU A 142 -4.05 2.52 -7.59
CA LEU A 142 -2.99 1.66 -8.14
C LEU A 142 -3.32 1.19 -9.56
N GLY A 143 -4.58 0.84 -9.83
CA GLY A 143 -5.06 0.50 -11.16
C GLY A 143 -4.88 1.64 -12.17
N VAL A 144 -5.23 2.87 -11.79
CA VAL A 144 -5.02 4.07 -12.63
C VAL A 144 -3.54 4.29 -12.89
N LEU A 145 -2.70 4.28 -11.86
CA LEU A 145 -1.25 4.47 -12.00
C LEU A 145 -0.63 3.43 -12.93
N SER A 146 -0.90 2.15 -12.71
CA SER A 146 -0.35 1.05 -13.53
C SER A 146 -0.84 1.09 -14.98
N LYS A 147 -2.07 1.52 -15.21
CA LYS A 147 -2.68 1.53 -16.55
C LYS A 147 -2.22 2.70 -17.41
N PHE A 148 -2.11 3.90 -16.84
CA PHE A 148 -1.89 5.12 -17.62
C PHE A 148 -0.45 5.63 -17.58
N ARG A 149 0.39 5.15 -16.65
CA ARG A 149 1.78 5.58 -16.52
C ARG A 149 2.72 4.59 -17.19
N THR A 150 3.74 5.12 -17.84
CA THR A 150 4.89 4.32 -18.28
C THR A 150 5.75 3.93 -17.09
N GLU A 151 6.53 2.85 -17.21
CA GLU A 151 7.48 2.43 -16.18
C GLU A 151 8.41 3.59 -15.75
N ASN A 152 8.92 4.35 -16.70
CA ASN A 152 9.74 5.53 -16.43
C ASN A 152 8.98 6.61 -15.64
N SER A 153 7.70 6.82 -15.92
CA SER A 153 6.89 7.77 -15.14
C SER A 153 6.68 7.27 -13.71
N LEU A 154 6.47 5.96 -13.51
CA LEU A 154 6.30 5.37 -12.17
C LEU A 154 7.58 5.50 -11.34
N VAL A 155 8.76 5.27 -11.94
CA VAL A 155 10.05 5.45 -11.26
C VAL A 155 10.25 6.91 -10.80
N ARG A 156 9.66 7.89 -11.49
CA ARG A 156 9.73 9.31 -11.11
C ARG A 156 8.82 9.66 -9.93
N LEU A 157 7.86 8.82 -9.58
CA LEU A 157 7.03 8.97 -8.38
C LEU A 157 7.77 8.52 -7.11
N LEU A 158 8.80 7.68 -7.25
CA LEU A 158 9.58 7.19 -6.11
C LEU A 158 10.27 8.35 -5.39
N THR A 159 10.15 8.34 -4.07
CA THR A 159 10.86 9.24 -3.19
C THR A 159 12.38 9.01 -3.22
N ALA A 160 13.15 9.94 -2.66
CA ALA A 160 14.60 9.80 -2.55
C ALA A 160 15.00 8.52 -1.79
N LYS A 161 14.34 8.20 -0.67
CA LYS A 161 14.65 6.99 0.12
C LYS A 161 14.29 5.71 -0.62
N GLU A 162 13.20 5.70 -1.39
CA GLU A 162 12.85 4.53 -2.21
C GLU A 162 13.85 4.29 -3.33
N ARG A 163 14.28 5.34 -4.02
CA ARG A 163 15.33 5.24 -5.05
C ARG A 163 16.66 4.79 -4.47
N GLU A 164 17.00 5.28 -3.28
CA GLU A 164 18.20 4.84 -2.56
C GLU A 164 18.10 3.37 -2.15
N ARG A 165 16.98 2.93 -1.58
CA ARG A 165 16.74 1.51 -1.25
C ARG A 165 16.82 0.63 -2.48
N ALA A 166 16.19 1.02 -3.59
CA ALA A 166 16.26 0.29 -4.85
C ALA A 166 17.71 0.20 -5.37
N ARG A 167 18.48 1.28 -5.26
CA ARG A 167 19.91 1.30 -5.61
C ARG A 167 20.72 0.34 -4.72
N TRP A 168 20.46 0.31 -3.41
CA TRP A 168 21.14 -0.61 -2.49
C TRP A 168 20.84 -2.07 -2.82
N VAL A 169 19.58 -2.40 -3.12
CA VAL A 169 19.18 -3.74 -3.57
C VAL A 169 19.87 -4.09 -4.87
N PHE A 170 19.87 -3.18 -5.85
CA PHE A 170 20.54 -3.37 -7.13
C PHE A 170 22.03 -3.67 -6.96
N LEU A 171 22.75 -2.85 -6.18
CA LEU A 171 24.19 -3.04 -5.91
C LEU A 171 24.49 -4.34 -5.15
N GLY A 172 23.55 -4.83 -4.34
CA GLY A 172 23.66 -6.15 -3.70
C GLY A 172 23.52 -7.31 -4.68
N LEU A 173 22.86 -7.10 -5.81
CA LEU A 173 22.63 -8.10 -6.87
C LEU A 173 23.70 -8.03 -7.97
N ASP A 174 24.17 -6.83 -8.31
CA ASP A 174 25.24 -6.53 -9.29
C ASP A 174 26.63 -6.83 -8.69
N GLN A 175 26.92 -8.12 -8.48
CA GLN A 175 28.15 -8.58 -7.81
C GLN A 175 29.40 -8.33 -8.65
N ASP A 176 29.29 -8.38 -9.97
CA ASP A 176 30.35 -8.11 -10.94
C ASP A 176 30.49 -6.63 -11.31
N ARG A 177 29.55 -5.78 -10.86
CA ARG A 177 29.57 -4.32 -11.04
C ARG A 177 29.56 -3.92 -12.51
N ASP A 178 28.94 -4.72 -13.35
CA ASP A 178 28.80 -4.47 -14.77
C ASP A 178 27.56 -3.61 -15.08
N GLY A 179 26.74 -3.34 -14.05
CA GLY A 179 25.52 -2.55 -14.16
C GLY A 179 24.33 -3.34 -14.70
N LEU A 180 24.38 -4.67 -14.69
CA LEU A 180 23.32 -5.57 -15.13
C LEU A 180 23.02 -6.63 -14.05
N ILE A 181 21.75 -7.00 -13.91
CA ILE A 181 21.36 -8.14 -13.06
C ILE A 181 21.04 -9.32 -13.98
N THR A 182 21.87 -10.35 -13.95
CA THR A 182 21.61 -11.59 -14.68
C THR A 182 20.75 -12.55 -13.83
N GLY A 183 19.77 -13.22 -14.45
CA GLY A 183 18.78 -14.06 -13.74
C GLY A 183 19.35 -15.24 -12.93
N GLY A 184 20.65 -15.54 -13.06
CA GLY A 184 21.34 -16.60 -12.32
C GLY A 184 21.59 -16.29 -10.83
N GLY A 185 21.42 -15.04 -10.39
CA GLY A 185 21.66 -14.60 -9.01
C GLY A 185 20.44 -14.66 -8.07
N THR A 186 19.31 -15.23 -8.49
CA THR A 186 18.05 -15.19 -7.70
C THR A 186 17.92 -16.29 -6.62
N SER A 187 18.91 -17.16 -6.45
CA SER A 187 18.82 -18.32 -5.54
C SER A 187 19.39 -18.12 -4.12
N ALA A 188 19.97 -16.97 -3.79
CA ALA A 188 20.65 -16.77 -2.50
C ALA A 188 19.99 -15.77 -1.52
N GLY A 189 18.76 -15.29 -1.79
CA GLY A 189 18.14 -14.20 -1.01
C GLY A 189 16.72 -14.43 -0.49
N ARG A 190 16.12 -15.61 -0.70
CA ARG A 190 14.81 -15.94 -0.10
C ARG A 190 14.98 -16.50 1.32
N SER A 191 15.21 -15.63 2.29
CA SER A 191 14.90 -15.96 3.69
C SER A 191 13.41 -15.75 3.90
N SER A 192 12.64 -16.83 3.85
CA SER A 192 11.22 -16.87 4.22
C SER A 192 11.03 -16.46 5.68
N PRO A 193 10.22 -15.46 6.02
CA PRO A 193 9.76 -15.27 7.40
C PRO A 193 8.59 -16.24 7.64
N GLY A 194 8.91 -17.48 7.99
CA GLY A 194 7.90 -18.52 8.14
C GLY A 194 8.42 -19.76 8.85
N SER A 195 8.76 -19.62 10.13
CA SER A 195 8.83 -20.77 11.04
C SER A 195 8.28 -20.35 12.40
N ARG A 196 6.94 -20.36 12.52
CA ARG A 196 6.30 -20.44 13.84
C ARG A 196 6.57 -21.85 14.36
N ASN A 197 7.52 -21.90 15.28
CA ASN A 197 7.92 -23.10 15.99
C ASN A 197 6.70 -23.67 16.74
N THR A 198 6.17 -24.79 16.24
CA THR A 198 5.32 -25.68 17.01
C THR A 198 6.19 -26.38 18.06
N ALA A 199 6.16 -25.89 19.30
CA ALA A 199 6.59 -26.67 20.46
C ALA A 199 5.35 -27.04 21.28
N ARG A 200 4.91 -28.28 21.09
CA ARG A 200 4.09 -29.01 22.05
C ARG A 200 4.87 -29.11 23.37
N SER A 201 4.22 -28.80 24.48
CA SER A 201 4.44 -29.49 25.75
C SER A 201 3.07 -29.83 26.34
N ARG A 202 2.74 -31.12 26.27
CA ARG A 202 1.61 -31.74 26.97
C ARG A 202 2.12 -32.26 28.31
N SER A 203 1.36 -31.94 29.38
CA SER A 203 1.07 -32.78 30.57
C SER A 203 2.23 -33.00 31.57
N LEU A 204 2.03 -33.02 32.90
CA LEU A 204 1.01 -33.72 33.70
C LEU A 204 0.91 -33.17 35.15
N ALA A 205 -0.25 -33.44 35.78
CA ALA A 205 -0.53 -33.73 37.20
C ALA A 205 -0.28 -32.60 38.24
N THR A 206 -1.16 -32.28 39.18
CA THR A 206 -2.18 -33.07 39.92
C THR A 206 -3.31 -32.15 40.36
#